data_AF-A0A382VCJ9-F1
#
_entry.id   AF-A0A382VCJ9-F1
#
_cell.length_a   1.000
_cell.length_b   1.000
_cell.length_c   1.000
_cell.angle_alpha   90.00
_cell.angle_beta   90.00
_cell.angle_gamma   90.00
#
_symmetry.space_group_name_H-M   'P 1'
#
loop_
_entity.id
_entity.type
_entity.pdbx_description
1 polymer ?
#
loop_
_entity_poly.entity_id
_entity_poly.type
_entity_poly.pdbx_seq_one_letter_code
_entity_poly.pdbx_strand_id
1 'polypeptide(L)'
;MNRPNILWICTDQQRWDTLGCYGNEFVRTPVIDKLAADGMLFNYCISQSPVCTPSRASFLTGRYPRTCRRRQNGADIPADEVLITKDDSRHTLELKD
;
A
#
# COMPACT_ATOMS: atom_id res chain seq x y z
N MET A 1 -10.88 23.10 10.66
CA MET A 1 -10.48 21.69 10.84
C MET A 1 -8.99 21.58 10.58
N ASN A 2 -8.23 20.94 11.48
CA ASN A 2 -6.82 20.69 11.24
C ASN A 2 -6.66 19.63 10.14
N ARG A 3 -5.60 19.75 9.32
CA ARG A 3 -5.27 18.73 8.32
C ARG A 3 -4.90 17.42 9.05
N PRO A 4 -5.50 16.27 8.68
CA PRO A 4 -5.13 15.00 9.28
C PRO A 4 -3.73 14.58 8.82
N ASN A 5 -2.99 13.92 9.71
CA ASN A 5 -1.79 13.19 9.33
C ASN A 5 -2.19 11.85 8.71
N ILE A 6 -1.43 11.39 7.71
CA ILE A 6 -1.64 10.09 7.07
C ILE A 6 -0.43 9.21 7.40
N LEU A 7 -0.67 8.04 8.01
CA LEU A 7 0.34 7.02 8.28
C LEU A 7 0.09 5.82 7.35
N TRP A 8 1.07 5.52 6.48
CA TRP A 8 1.01 4.36 5.59
C TRP A 8 1.89 3.24 6.14
N ILE A 9 1.25 2.18 6.64
CA ILE A 9 1.92 0.94 7.07
C ILE A 9 1.82 -0.09 5.93
N CYS A 10 2.95 -0.60 5.44
CA CYS A 10 2.99 -1.57 4.34
C CYS A 10 4.01 -2.67 4.64
N THR A 11 3.54 -3.91 4.68
CA THR A 11 4.36 -5.11 4.83
C THR A 11 4.77 -5.64 3.45
N ASP A 12 5.90 -6.33 3.37
CA ASP A 12 6.32 -7.04 2.15
C ASP A 12 5.90 -8.51 2.24
N GLN A 13 5.41 -9.05 1.12
CA GLN A 13 5.05 -10.46 0.95
C GLN A 13 4.04 -11.02 1.97
N GLN A 14 3.16 -10.17 2.51
CA GLN A 14 2.10 -10.62 3.42
C GLN A 14 0.97 -11.31 2.66
N ARG A 15 0.61 -12.52 3.08
CA ARG A 15 -0.62 -13.19 2.63
C ARG A 15 -1.83 -12.58 3.34
N TRP A 16 -2.97 -12.53 2.67
CA TRP A 16 -4.17 -11.91 3.24
C TRP A 16 -4.71 -12.68 4.46
N ASP A 17 -4.53 -14.00 4.48
CA ASP A 17 -5.06 -14.92 5.50
C ASP A 17 -4.16 -15.06 6.73
N THR A 18 -3.13 -14.22 6.91
CA THR A 18 -2.21 -14.31 8.06
C THR A 18 -2.59 -13.42 9.24
N LEU A 19 -3.68 -12.66 9.16
CA LEU A 19 -4.15 -11.79 10.24
C LEU A 19 -5.40 -12.35 10.91
N GLY A 20 -5.52 -12.14 12.22
CA GLY A 20 -6.70 -12.52 13.01
C GLY A 20 -7.99 -11.87 12.49
N CYS A 21 -7.94 -10.61 12.05
CA CYS A 21 -9.10 -9.93 11.44
C CYS A 21 -9.60 -10.55 10.13
N TYR A 22 -8.81 -11.40 9.47
CA TYR A 22 -9.23 -12.21 8.32
C TYR A 22 -9.58 -13.66 8.70
N GLY A 23 -9.70 -13.97 9.99
CA GLY A 23 -10.10 -15.28 10.50
C GLY A 23 -8.97 -16.25 10.79
N ASN A 24 -7.71 -15.79 10.87
CA ASN A 24 -6.60 -16.67 11.25
C ASN A 24 -6.62 -17.00 12.75
N GLU A 25 -6.82 -18.28 13.09
CA GLU A 25 -6.89 -18.74 14.49
C GLU A 25 -5.51 -19.03 15.12
N PHE A 26 -4.44 -19.10 14.31
CA PHE A 26 -3.10 -19.50 14.76
C PHE A 26 -2.17 -18.31 15.00
N VAL A 27 -2.30 -17.25 14.19
CA VAL A 27 -1.44 -16.06 14.25
C VAL A 27 -2.14 -14.98 15.07
N ARG A 28 -1.46 -14.52 16.13
CA ARG A 28 -2.01 -13.50 17.05
C ARG A 28 -1.59 -12.10 16.60
N THR A 29 -2.52 -11.31 16.06
CA THR A 29 -2.27 -9.94 15.58
C THR A 29 -3.12 -8.87 16.26
N PRO A 30 -3.19 -8.83 17.61
CA PRO A 30 -4.22 -8.05 18.33
C PRO A 30 -4.20 -6.54 18.04
N VAL A 31 -3.04 -5.96 17.73
CA VAL A 31 -2.93 -4.53 17.39
C VAL A 31 -3.52 -4.22 16.01
N ILE A 32 -3.26 -5.08 15.03
CA ILE A 32 -3.82 -4.95 13.67
C ILE A 32 -5.30 -5.29 13.68
N ASP A 33 -5.71 -6.30 14.46
CA ASP A 33 -7.11 -6.69 14.59
C ASP A 33 -7.94 -5.56 15.19
N LYS A 34 -7.40 -4.87 16.21
CA LYS A 34 -8.03 -3.66 16.77
C LYS A 34 -8.13 -2.53 15.74
N LEU A 35 -7.06 -2.28 14.97
CA LEU A 35 -7.09 -1.27 13.91
C LEU A 35 -8.17 -1.57 12.85
N ALA A 36 -8.37 -2.84 12.51
CA ALA A 36 -9.43 -3.26 11.59
C ALA A 36 -10.82 -3.05 12.19
N ALA A 37 -11.03 -3.36 13.48
CA ALA A 37 -12.29 -3.18 14.18
C ALA A 37 -12.69 -1.71 14.36
N ASP A 38 -11.73 -0.83 14.59
CA ASP A 38 -11.94 0.62 14.75
C ASP A 38 -12.05 1.35 13.39
N GLY A 39 -11.90 0.64 12.26
CA GLY A 39 -11.79 1.21 10.93
C GLY A 39 -12.61 0.49 9.86
N MET A 40 -12.04 0.40 8.65
CA MET A 40 -12.64 -0.29 7.51
C MET A 40 -11.72 -1.43 7.06
N LEU A 41 -12.27 -2.64 6.95
CA LEU A 41 -11.57 -3.83 6.46
C LEU A 41 -12.04 -4.17 5.04
N PHE A 42 -11.09 -4.43 4.13
CA PHE A 42 -11.39 -4.80 2.75
C PHE A 42 -11.20 -6.30 2.53
N ASN A 43 -12.28 -7.04 2.31
CA ASN A 43 -12.21 -8.48 2.05
C ASN A 43 -11.59 -8.83 0.68
N TYR A 44 -11.59 -7.88 -0.25
CA TYR A 44 -11.08 -8.06 -1.62
C TYR A 44 -10.18 -6.89 -2.03
N CYS A 45 -8.92 -6.94 -1.58
CA CYS A 45 -7.87 -6.02 -1.98
C CYS A 45 -6.78 -6.78 -2.74
N ILE A 46 -6.74 -6.62 -4.07
CA ILE A 46 -5.86 -7.40 -4.95
C ILE A 46 -4.74 -6.51 -5.49
N SER A 47 -3.50 -7.00 -5.41
CA SER A 47 -2.36 -6.31 -6.01
C SER A 47 -2.43 -6.35 -7.54
N GLN A 48 -2.03 -5.26 -8.19
CA GLN A 48 -1.97 -5.17 -9.65
C GLN A 48 -0.83 -6.00 -10.25
N SER A 49 0.11 -6.46 -9.42
CA SER A 49 1.17 -7.40 -9.80
C SER A 49 1.62 -8.23 -8.61
N PRO A 50 1.90 -9.54 -8.78
CA PRO A 50 2.44 -10.38 -7.71
C PRO A 50 3.96 -10.19 -7.48
N VAL A 51 4.59 -9.17 -8.08
CA VAL A 51 6.04 -8.93 -8.02
C VAL A 51 6.32 -7.55 -7.39
N CYS A 52 7.40 -7.44 -6.59
CA CYS A 52 7.69 -6.30 -5.71
C CYS A 52 7.68 -4.92 -6.41
N THR A 53 8.60 -4.66 -7.35
CA THR A 53 8.70 -3.38 -8.07
C THR A 53 7.41 -2.99 -8.81
N PRO A 54 6.80 -3.85 -9.66
CA PRO A 54 5.56 -3.49 -10.34
C PRO A 54 4.36 -3.30 -9.39
N SER A 55 4.28 -4.04 -8.28
CA SER A 55 3.27 -3.83 -7.23
C SER A 55 3.42 -2.45 -6.59
N ARG A 56 4.63 -2.13 -6.11
CA ARG A 56 4.95 -0.85 -5.46
C ARG A 56 4.74 0.34 -6.40
N ALA A 57 5.22 0.24 -7.63
CA ALA A 57 5.00 1.28 -8.64
C ALA A 57 3.51 1.51 -8.88
N SER A 58 2.69 0.45 -8.86
CA SER A 58 1.25 0.58 -9.13
C SER A 58 0.54 1.35 -8.02
N PHE A 59 0.74 0.99 -6.75
CA PHE A 59 0.07 1.70 -5.66
C PHE A 59 0.67 3.08 -5.36
N LEU A 60 1.95 3.33 -5.67
CA LEU A 60 2.56 4.65 -5.50
C LEU A 60 2.10 5.65 -6.56
N THR A 61 1.77 5.18 -7.77
CA THR A 61 1.31 6.04 -8.88
C THR A 61 -0.20 6.02 -9.07
N GLY A 62 -0.90 5.05 -8.48
CA GLY A 62 -2.32 4.77 -8.75
C GLY A 62 -2.57 4.23 -10.16
N ARG A 63 -1.56 3.68 -10.85
CA ARG A 63 -1.63 3.26 -12.26
C ARG A 63 -1.29 1.78 -12.40
N TYR A 64 -1.82 1.13 -13.44
CA TYR A 64 -1.48 -0.27 -13.73
C TYR A 64 0.02 -0.43 -14.09
N PRO A 65 0.62 -1.62 -13.86
CA PRO A 65 2.03 -1.92 -14.19
C PRO A 65 2.42 -1.58 -15.64
N ARG A 66 1.49 -1.83 -16.58
CA ARG A 66 1.65 -1.46 -18.00
C ARG A 66 1.82 0.05 -18.17
N THR A 67 1.03 0.81 -17.44
CA THR A 67 0.90 2.26 -17.57
C THR A 67 2.04 2.99 -16.88
N CYS A 68 2.48 2.55 -15.69
CA CYS A 68 3.66 3.08 -15.01
C CYS A 68 4.99 2.49 -15.53
N ARG A 69 4.92 1.67 -16.59
CA ARG A 69 6.06 1.07 -17.30
C ARG A 69 6.95 0.18 -16.42
N ARG A 70 6.42 -0.39 -15.34
CA ARG A 70 7.13 -1.34 -14.47
C ARG A 70 6.50 -2.71 -14.56
N ARG A 71 7.23 -3.71 -15.07
CA ARG A 71 6.73 -5.09 -15.25
C ARG A 71 7.59 -6.16 -14.57
N GLN A 72 8.75 -5.78 -14.04
CA GLN A 72 9.71 -6.67 -13.41
C GLN A 72 10.50 -5.91 -12.33
N ASN A 73 11.24 -6.66 -11.50
CA ASN A 73 12.14 -6.09 -10.51
C ASN A 73 13.40 -5.48 -11.14
N GLY A 74 14.07 -4.60 -10.39
CA GLY A 74 15.36 -4.02 -10.77
C GLY A 74 15.30 -2.78 -11.66
N ALA A 75 14.16 -2.10 -11.71
CA ALA A 75 13.99 -0.92 -12.55
C ALA A 75 13.26 0.21 -11.81
N ASP A 76 13.85 1.40 -11.77
CA ASP A 76 13.33 2.56 -11.04
C ASP A 76 12.03 3.11 -11.61
N ILE A 77 11.12 3.63 -10.78
CA ILE A 77 9.91 4.29 -11.28
C ILE A 77 10.32 5.48 -12.17
N PRO A 78 9.73 5.64 -13.38
CA PRO A 78 10.08 6.76 -14.26
C PRO A 78 9.92 8.11 -13.55
N ALA A 79 10.87 9.02 -13.75
CA ALA A 79 10.89 10.32 -13.06
C ALA A 79 9.69 11.23 -13.44
N ASP A 80 9.04 10.96 -14.57
CA ASP A 80 7.83 11.64 -15.06
C ASP A 80 6.53 11.07 -14.48
N GLU A 81 6.56 10.00 -13.67
CA GLU A 81 5.37 9.56 -12.93
C GLU A 81 5.10 10.47 -11.73
N VAL A 82 3.83 10.82 -11.53
CA VAL A 82 3.39 11.49 -10.30
C VAL A 82 3.18 10.43 -9.23
N LEU A 83 3.93 10.54 -8.14
CA LEU A 83 3.77 9.68 -6.97
C LEU A 83 2.73 10.29 -6.03
N ILE A 84 2.00 9.45 -5.31
CA ILE A 84 1.04 9.86 -4.28
C ILE A 84 1.67 10.70 -3.15
N THR A 85 2.99 10.57 -2.94
CA THR A 85 3.75 11.41 -2.00
C THR A 85 4.09 12.80 -2.55
N LYS A 86 4.06 12.96 -3.88
CA LYS A 86 4.45 14.16 -4.63
C LYS A 86 3.27 14.80 -5.36
N ASP A 87 2.04 14.34 -5.14
CA ASP A 87 0.86 14.94 -5.76
C ASP A 87 0.62 16.34 -5.15
N ASP A 88 1.18 17.35 -5.81
CA ASP A 88 1.07 18.77 -5.46
C ASP A 88 -0.39 19.27 -5.45
N SER A 89 -1.32 18.54 -6.06
CA SER A 89 -2.73 18.90 -6.04
C SER A 89 -3.43 18.58 -4.71
N ARG A 90 -2.84 17.70 -3.88
CA ARG A 90 -3.48 17.17 -2.65
C ARG A 90 -2.54 16.96 -1.45
N HIS A 91 -1.50 17.77 -1.33
CA HIS A 91 -0.57 17.87 -0.18
C HIS A 91 0.67 17.00 -0.30
N THR A 92 1.84 17.60 -0.08
CA THR A 92 3.12 16.90 0.09
C THR A 92 3.04 16.00 1.32
N LEU A 93 3.21 14.68 1.14
CA LEU A 93 3.35 13.73 2.24
C LEU A 93 4.85 13.60 2.54
N GLU A 94 5.28 14.09 3.70
CA GLU A 94 6.65 13.86 4.18
C GLU A 94 6.80 12.38 4.55
N LEU A 95 7.72 11.69 3.88
CA LEU A 95 8.17 10.38 4.30
C LEU A 95 9.11 10.57 5.50
N LYS A 96 8.75 9.97 6.64
CA LYS A 96 9.66 9.84 7.78
C LYS A 96 10.28 8.45 7.69
N ASP A 97 11.59 8.42 7.49
CA ASP A 97 12.41 7.19 7.53
C ASP A 97 12.57 6.68 8.96
#